data_AF-A0A257WYA4-F1
#
_entry.id   AF-A0A257WYA4-F1
#
_cell.length_a   1.000
_cell.length_b   1.000
_cell.length_c   1.000
_cell.angle_alpha   90.00
_cell.angle_beta   90.00
_cell.angle_gamma   90.00
#
_symmetry.space_group_name_H-M   'P 1'
#
loop_
_entity.id
_entity.type
_entity.pdbx_description
1 polymer ?
#
loop_
_entity_poly.entity_id
_entity_poly.type
_entity_poly.pdbx_seq_one_letter_code
_entity_poly.pdbx_strand_id
1 'polypeptide(L)'
;MIPKFPLILTLLLGGLFAWLWTTDHTFRAAGVMLLIPLWLLLLGLWWALHRRGVRLKRLGVFVLGVIAVVAGFRFLVRYEGSADGSAMPSLAWRWQRQEKLAELKNTPGAASDPSPTPAGVADMPRFLGPKGDGVLPEPGWQTDWKAHPPREVWRIKVGEGWAGFAVAGGRAITQEQRDAQEYVTCYDIATGRLLWAHADTARFDEAMGGIGPRSTPTVDVAQNVVFTMGATGLLNCLDLSTGKVRWSKQVLKDSGATKSPEWGKSSAPLIVGDSILCRAGDDGASLIACRRSDGQVTWKAGEDGGSY
;
A
#
# COMPACT_ATOMS: atom_id res chain seq x y z
N MET A 1 39.60 -27.10 31.41
CA MET A 1 38.77 -27.03 30.20
C MET A 1 37.49 -26.29 30.56
N ILE A 2 37.30 -25.06 30.06
CA ILE A 2 36.02 -24.35 30.25
C ILE A 2 34.94 -25.21 29.58
N PRO A 3 33.83 -25.56 30.26
CA PRO A 3 32.76 -26.30 29.61
C PRO A 3 32.29 -25.49 28.40
N LYS A 4 32.28 -26.10 27.21
CA LYS A 4 31.86 -25.43 25.97
C LYS A 4 30.38 -25.02 26.01
N PHE A 5 29.60 -25.64 26.90
CA PHE A 5 28.16 -25.45 26.99
C PHE A 5 27.75 -24.04 27.46
N PRO A 6 28.24 -23.48 28.58
CA PRO A 6 27.94 -22.10 28.96
C PRO A 6 28.33 -21.07 27.89
N LEU A 7 29.48 -21.24 27.23
CA LEU A 7 29.92 -20.31 26.18
C LEU A 7 28.97 -20.33 24.97
N ILE A 8 28.57 -21.52 24.50
CA ILE A 8 27.64 -21.67 23.39
C ILE A 8 26.26 -21.08 23.76
N LEU A 9 25.76 -21.35 24.97
CA LEU A 9 24.48 -20.83 25.43
C LEU A 9 24.49 -19.30 25.50
N THR A 10 25.56 -18.71 26.04
CA THR A 10 25.71 -17.24 26.12
C THR A 10 25.79 -16.61 24.72
N LEU A 11 26.50 -17.23 23.77
CA LEU A 11 26.56 -16.74 22.38
C LEU A 11 25.20 -16.83 21.68
N LEU A 12 24.45 -17.90 21.89
CA LEU A 12 23.11 -18.07 21.32
C LEU A 12 22.11 -17.07 21.90
N LEU A 13 22.08 -16.91 23.22
CA LEU A 13 21.22 -15.94 23.89
C LEU A 13 21.62 -14.51 23.54
N GLY A 14 22.91 -14.20 23.56
CA GLY A 14 23.44 -12.90 23.16
C GLY A 14 23.11 -12.55 21.69
N GLY A 15 23.25 -13.52 20.79
CA GLY A 15 22.84 -13.37 19.38
C GLY A 15 21.34 -13.16 19.22
N LEU A 16 20.52 -13.89 19.97
CA LEU A 16 19.06 -13.71 19.96
C LEU A 16 18.66 -12.33 20.49
N PHE A 17 19.25 -11.87 21.60
CA PHE A 17 19.00 -10.53 22.15
C PHE A 17 19.45 -9.43 21.19
N ALA A 18 20.63 -9.56 20.57
CA ALA A 18 21.11 -8.63 19.57
C ALA A 18 20.14 -8.57 18.38
N TRP A 19 19.71 -9.72 17.86
CA TRP A 19 18.74 -9.79 16.76
C TRP A 19 17.39 -9.16 17.13
N LEU A 20 16.87 -9.43 18.34
CA LEU A 20 15.63 -8.83 18.82
C LEU A 20 15.72 -7.30 18.95
N TRP A 21 16.91 -6.76 19.23
CA TRP A 21 17.14 -5.32 19.42
C TRP A 21 17.41 -4.58 18.12
N THR A 22 18.14 -5.18 17.17
CA THR A 22 18.57 -4.51 15.94
C THR A 22 17.60 -4.67 14.77
N THR A 23 16.66 -5.60 14.85
CA THR A 23 15.78 -5.93 13.74
C THR A 23 14.40 -5.31 13.94
N ASP A 24 13.83 -4.74 12.88
CA ASP A 24 12.46 -4.21 12.90
C ASP A 24 11.43 -5.28 13.33
N HIS A 25 10.30 -4.85 13.89
CA HIS A 25 9.22 -5.77 14.29
C HIS A 25 8.79 -6.70 13.14
N THR A 26 8.67 -6.16 11.93
CA THR A 26 8.19 -6.88 10.74
C THR A 26 9.12 -8.04 10.37
N PHE A 27 10.43 -7.77 10.32
CA PHE A 27 11.44 -8.79 10.04
C PHE A 27 11.58 -9.80 11.18
N ARG A 28 11.36 -9.39 12.43
CA ARG A 28 11.31 -10.32 13.57
C ARG A 28 10.14 -11.27 13.46
N ALA A 29 8.95 -10.77 13.16
CA ALA A 29 7.75 -11.59 12.94
C ALA A 29 7.99 -12.61 11.82
N ALA A 30 8.52 -12.16 10.68
CA ALA A 30 8.89 -13.05 9.57
C ALA A 30 9.92 -14.12 9.98
N GLY A 31 10.96 -13.73 10.72
CA GLY A 31 11.97 -14.65 11.22
C GLY A 31 11.40 -15.74 12.12
N VAL A 32 10.52 -15.38 13.07
CA VAL A 32 9.86 -16.33 13.97
C VAL A 32 9.00 -17.34 13.19
N MET A 33 8.30 -16.90 12.14
CA MET A 33 7.50 -17.79 11.29
C MET A 33 8.34 -18.85 10.60
N LEU A 34 9.59 -18.55 10.25
CA LEU A 34 10.49 -19.49 9.58
C LEU A 34 11.11 -20.51 10.56
N LEU A 35 11.11 -20.23 11.87
CA LEU A 35 11.68 -21.13 12.88
C LEU A 35 10.87 -22.43 13.02
N ILE A 36 9.54 -22.36 12.93
CA ILE A 36 8.66 -23.54 13.02
C ILE A 36 8.93 -24.54 11.86
N PRO A 37 8.84 -24.15 10.58
CA PRO A 37 9.13 -25.05 9.48
C PRO A 37 10.58 -25.52 9.49
N LEU A 38 11.54 -24.64 9.84
CA LEU A 38 12.94 -25.06 9.99
C LEU A 38 13.10 -26.13 11.08
N TRP A 39 12.46 -25.96 12.24
CA TRP A 39 12.48 -26.94 13.32
C TRP A 39 11.89 -28.28 12.88
N LEU A 40 10.75 -28.27 12.17
CA LEU A 40 10.13 -29.48 11.62
C LEU A 40 11.03 -30.16 10.59
N LEU A 41 11.70 -29.41 9.73
CA LEU A 41 12.66 -29.94 8.75
C LEU A 41 13.86 -30.60 9.45
N LEU A 42 14.43 -29.94 10.45
CA LEU A 42 15.56 -30.48 11.22
C LEU A 42 15.16 -31.74 12.00
N LEU A 43 13.97 -31.75 12.61
CA LEU A 43 13.44 -32.90 13.33
C LEU A 43 13.18 -34.08 12.39
N GLY A 44 12.61 -33.82 11.21
CA GLY A 44 12.38 -34.84 10.17
C GLY A 44 13.69 -35.39 9.59
N LEU A 45 14.68 -34.53 9.37
CA LEU A 45 16.03 -34.93 8.93
C LEU A 45 16.72 -35.77 10.01
N TRP A 46 16.63 -35.36 11.27
CA TRP A 46 17.13 -36.16 12.39
C TRP A 46 16.47 -37.54 12.42
N TRP A 47 15.13 -37.61 12.33
CA TRP A 47 14.38 -38.88 12.30
C TRP A 47 14.81 -39.79 11.13
N ALA A 48 15.06 -39.20 9.96
CA ALA A 48 15.51 -39.91 8.77
C ALA A 48 16.92 -40.49 8.93
N LEU A 49 17.84 -39.74 9.57
CA LEU A 49 19.25 -40.10 9.70
C LEU A 49 19.59 -40.88 10.97
N HIS A 50 18.73 -40.88 12.00
CA HIS A 50 19.07 -41.44 13.30
C HIS A 50 19.31 -42.96 13.27
N ARG A 51 18.57 -43.75 12.47
CA ARG A 51 18.72 -45.22 12.40
C ARG A 51 19.60 -45.69 11.25
N ARG A 52 20.83 -46.15 11.57
CA ARG A 52 21.91 -46.55 10.64
C ARG A 52 21.53 -47.53 9.51
N GLY A 53 20.55 -48.43 9.72
CA GLY A 53 20.20 -49.47 8.72
C GLY A 53 19.07 -49.12 7.73
N VAL A 54 18.30 -48.05 7.95
CA VAL A 54 17.11 -47.72 7.13
C VAL A 54 17.11 -46.27 6.61
N ARG A 55 18.27 -45.60 6.68
CA ARG A 55 18.41 -44.17 6.41
C ARG A 55 17.92 -43.75 5.03
N LEU A 56 18.33 -44.46 3.97
CA LEU A 56 17.93 -44.13 2.60
C LEU A 56 16.41 -44.22 2.39
N LYS A 57 15.76 -45.26 2.93
CA LYS A 57 14.31 -45.41 2.85
C LYS A 57 13.59 -44.29 3.60
N ARG A 58 14.03 -43.98 4.82
CA ARG A 58 13.42 -42.90 5.62
C ARG A 58 13.68 -41.52 5.03
N LEU A 59 14.87 -41.29 4.48
CA LEU A 59 15.20 -40.05 3.78
C LEU A 59 14.33 -39.88 2.54
N GLY A 60 14.12 -40.95 1.77
CA GLY A 60 13.17 -40.95 0.65
C GLY A 60 11.75 -40.59 1.07
N VAL A 61 11.25 -41.21 2.15
CA VAL A 61 9.92 -40.88 2.71
C VAL A 61 9.86 -39.42 3.20
N PHE A 62 10.88 -38.94 3.89
CA PHE A 62 10.95 -37.55 4.35
C PHE A 62 10.94 -36.56 3.19
N VAL A 63 11.80 -36.77 2.18
CA VAL A 63 11.88 -35.92 0.98
C VAL A 63 10.55 -35.93 0.24
N LEU A 64 9.92 -37.09 0.04
CA LEU A 64 8.60 -37.19 -0.58
C LEU A 64 7.54 -36.43 0.23
N GLY A 65 7.58 -36.54 1.56
CA GLY A 65 6.68 -35.80 2.45
C GLY A 65 6.86 -34.27 2.33
N VAL A 66 8.10 -33.79 2.32
CA VAL A 66 8.41 -32.36 2.12
C VAL A 66 7.92 -31.90 0.75
N ILE A 67 8.18 -32.66 -0.31
CA ILE A 67 7.68 -32.36 -1.66
C ILE A 67 6.15 -32.30 -1.67
N ALA A 68 5.48 -33.26 -1.02
CA ALA A 68 4.02 -33.29 -0.95
C ALA A 68 3.44 -32.08 -0.19
N VAL A 69 4.06 -31.66 0.92
CA VAL A 69 3.65 -30.46 1.67
C VAL A 69 3.86 -29.19 0.85
N VAL A 70 5.03 -29.04 0.21
CA VAL A 70 5.34 -27.87 -0.63
C VAL A 70 4.40 -27.81 -1.83
N ALA A 71 4.14 -28.94 -2.48
CA ALA A 71 3.18 -29.05 -3.57
C ALA A 71 1.76 -28.73 -3.09
N GLY A 72 1.33 -29.32 -1.97
CA GLY A 72 0.03 -29.04 -1.35
C GLY A 72 -0.15 -27.55 -1.08
N PHE A 73 0.84 -26.89 -0.45
CA PHE A 73 0.79 -25.44 -0.23
C PHE A 73 0.71 -24.68 -1.56
N ARG A 74 1.56 -25.01 -2.54
CA ARG A 74 1.60 -24.36 -3.85
C ARG A 74 0.30 -24.48 -4.66
N PHE A 75 -0.42 -25.60 -4.54
CA PHE A 75 -1.61 -25.93 -5.33
C PHE A 75 -2.94 -25.76 -4.60
N LEU A 76 -2.95 -25.71 -3.27
CA LEU A 76 -4.17 -25.53 -2.48
C LEU A 76 -4.27 -24.12 -1.91
N VAL A 77 -3.14 -23.51 -1.55
CA VAL A 77 -3.09 -22.21 -0.86
C VAL A 77 -2.76 -21.10 -1.85
N ARG A 78 -3.45 -19.97 -1.68
CA ARG A 78 -3.18 -18.68 -2.28
C ARG A 78 -2.69 -17.76 -1.16
N TYR A 79 -1.61 -17.05 -1.43
CA TYR A 79 -1.13 -15.96 -0.59
C TYR A 79 -1.82 -14.67 -1.04
N GLU A 80 -2.42 -13.94 -0.11
CA GLU A 80 -3.18 -12.70 -0.34
C GLU A 80 -2.50 -11.47 0.27
N GLY A 81 -1.19 -11.53 0.50
CA GLY A 81 -0.45 -10.43 1.13
C GLY A 81 -0.38 -10.57 2.66
N SER A 82 -0.18 -9.45 3.35
CA SER A 82 -0.16 -9.38 4.80
C SER A 82 -1.56 -9.14 5.38
N ALA A 83 -1.92 -9.80 6.48
CA ALA A 83 -3.24 -9.70 7.11
C ALA A 83 -3.56 -8.30 7.68
N ASP A 84 -2.54 -7.59 8.15
CA ASP A 84 -2.66 -6.31 8.89
C ASP A 84 -1.41 -5.42 8.74
N GLY A 85 -0.54 -5.71 7.76
CA GLY A 85 0.74 -5.03 7.61
C GLY A 85 1.85 -5.52 8.56
N SER A 86 1.61 -6.52 9.43
CA SER A 86 2.62 -7.09 10.34
C SER A 86 3.56 -8.13 9.71
N ALA A 87 3.51 -8.30 8.38
CA ALA A 87 4.06 -9.43 7.62
C ALA A 87 3.47 -10.81 7.97
N MET A 88 2.38 -10.86 8.74
CA MET A 88 1.59 -12.09 8.93
C MET A 88 0.90 -12.46 7.62
N PRO A 89 1.17 -13.65 7.04
CA PRO A 89 0.61 -14.00 5.75
C PRO A 89 -0.90 -14.19 5.83
N SER A 90 -1.64 -13.48 4.99
CA SER A 90 -3.03 -13.79 4.68
C SER A 90 -3.07 -14.95 3.70
N LEU A 91 -3.63 -16.08 4.13
CA LEU A 91 -3.73 -17.30 3.35
C LEU A 91 -5.19 -17.62 3.07
N ALA A 92 -5.50 -17.85 1.80
CA ALA A 92 -6.81 -18.29 1.37
C ALA A 92 -6.70 -19.60 0.58
N TRP A 93 -7.79 -20.36 0.53
CA TRP A 93 -7.85 -21.51 -0.36
C TRP A 93 -8.02 -21.04 -1.81
N ARG A 94 -7.35 -21.69 -2.76
CA ARG A 94 -7.43 -21.32 -4.18
C ARG A 94 -8.84 -21.43 -4.78
N TRP A 95 -9.70 -22.26 -4.19
CA TRP A 95 -11.11 -22.40 -4.57
C TRP A 95 -12.04 -21.43 -3.85
N GLN A 96 -11.53 -20.61 -2.92
CA GLN A 96 -12.32 -19.58 -2.24
C GLN A 96 -12.66 -18.47 -3.24
N ARG A 97 -13.96 -18.17 -3.35
CA ARG A 97 -14.46 -17.13 -4.26
C ARG A 97 -13.86 -15.79 -3.86
N GLN A 98 -13.17 -15.14 -4.80
CA GLN A 98 -12.69 -13.78 -4.63
C GLN A 98 -13.80 -12.82 -5.04
N GLU A 99 -14.17 -11.91 -4.15
CA GLU A 99 -15.10 -10.86 -4.49
C GLU A 99 -14.37 -9.83 -5.36
N LYS A 100 -14.61 -9.89 -6.68
CA LYS A 100 -14.09 -8.91 -7.61
C LYS A 100 -15.11 -7.81 -7.82
N LEU A 101 -14.71 -6.57 -7.56
CA LEU A 101 -15.49 -5.42 -7.95
C LEU A 101 -15.38 -5.22 -9.46
N ALA A 102 -16.51 -5.00 -10.12
CA ALA A 102 -16.54 -4.68 -11.54
C ALA A 102 -15.81 -3.35 -11.80
N GLU A 103 -15.27 -3.23 -13.02
CA GLU A 103 -14.74 -1.97 -13.52
C GLU A 103 -15.74 -0.83 -13.37
N LEU A 104 -15.24 0.34 -13.01
CA LEU A 104 -16.07 1.53 -12.93
C LEU A 104 -16.32 2.06 -14.33
N LYS A 105 -17.59 2.06 -14.72
CA LYS A 105 -18.03 2.73 -15.94
C LYS A 105 -18.13 4.22 -15.65
N ASN A 106 -17.16 4.99 -16.12
CA ASN A 106 -17.30 6.43 -16.16
C ASN A 106 -17.94 6.82 -17.50
N THR A 107 -19.09 7.49 -17.48
CA THR A 107 -19.67 8.07 -18.70
C THR A 107 -19.02 9.44 -18.91
N PRO A 108 -18.24 9.66 -19.98
CA PRO A 108 -17.60 10.95 -20.21
C PRO A 108 -18.66 12.06 -20.28
N GLY A 109 -18.61 13.01 -19.34
CA GLY A 109 -19.58 14.12 -19.24
C GLY A 109 -20.77 13.91 -18.29
N ALA A 110 -20.88 12.76 -17.61
CA ALA A 110 -21.90 12.51 -16.58
C ALA A 110 -21.44 12.89 -15.15
N ALA A 111 -20.44 13.76 -15.04
CA ALA A 111 -19.99 14.26 -13.75
C ALA A 111 -21.16 14.96 -13.05
N SER A 112 -21.49 14.48 -11.86
CA SER A 112 -22.54 15.08 -11.04
C SER A 112 -21.94 16.01 -10.00
N ASP A 113 -22.66 17.08 -9.69
CA ASP A 113 -22.28 17.94 -8.59
C ASP A 113 -22.48 17.22 -7.25
N PRO A 114 -21.58 17.48 -6.28
CA PRO A 114 -21.74 16.97 -4.93
C PRO A 114 -22.94 17.63 -4.26
N SER A 115 -23.48 16.93 -3.28
CA SER A 115 -24.47 17.46 -2.36
C SER A 115 -23.87 18.65 -1.58
N PRO A 116 -24.70 19.64 -1.20
CA PRO A 116 -24.23 20.78 -0.42
C PRO A 116 -23.53 20.31 0.87
N THR A 117 -22.32 20.80 1.10
CA THR A 117 -21.58 20.50 2.34
C THR A 117 -22.21 21.26 3.50
N PRO A 118 -22.45 20.62 4.66
CA PRO A 118 -22.91 21.33 5.85
C PRO A 118 -21.97 22.50 6.21
N ALA A 119 -22.55 23.62 6.65
CA ALA A 119 -21.77 24.77 7.08
C ALA A 119 -20.86 24.40 8.27
N GLY A 120 -19.64 24.93 8.27
CA GLY A 120 -18.66 24.71 9.36
C GLY A 120 -17.79 23.45 9.21
N VAL A 121 -17.94 22.67 8.15
CA VAL A 121 -17.04 21.55 7.84
C VAL A 121 -15.77 22.06 7.16
N ALA A 122 -14.60 21.71 7.70
CA ALA A 122 -13.31 22.05 7.12
C ALA A 122 -12.88 21.00 6.07
N ASP A 123 -12.28 21.48 4.98
CA ASP A 123 -11.69 20.62 3.96
C ASP A 123 -10.38 19.97 4.44
N MET A 124 -10.13 18.75 3.97
CA MET A 124 -8.89 18.02 4.14
C MET A 124 -8.30 17.69 2.76
N PRO A 125 -7.78 18.70 2.03
CA PRO A 125 -7.54 18.59 0.58
C PRO A 125 -6.31 17.74 0.22
N ARG A 126 -5.51 17.32 1.20
CA ARG A 126 -4.28 16.54 0.98
C ARG A 126 -3.92 15.72 2.22
N PHE A 127 -2.92 14.87 2.09
CA PHE A 127 -2.36 14.10 3.20
C PHE A 127 -2.04 15.00 4.40
N LEU A 128 -2.52 14.61 5.59
CA LEU A 128 -2.40 15.37 6.85
C LEU A 128 -2.95 16.81 6.80
N GLY A 129 -3.80 17.11 5.82
CA GLY A 129 -4.55 18.36 5.75
C GLY A 129 -3.80 19.57 5.20
N PRO A 130 -4.43 20.75 5.24
CA PRO A 130 -3.89 21.95 4.61
C PRO A 130 -2.58 22.39 5.26
N LYS A 131 -2.38 22.12 6.55
CA LYS A 131 -1.13 22.41 7.28
C LYS A 131 -0.14 21.25 7.30
N GLY A 132 -0.56 20.03 6.94
CA GLY A 132 0.29 18.84 6.99
C GLY A 132 0.54 18.33 8.42
N ASP A 133 -0.24 18.77 9.40
CA ASP A 133 -0.12 18.41 10.82
C ASP A 133 -1.10 17.29 11.24
N GLY A 134 -2.04 16.91 10.37
CA GLY A 134 -3.05 15.89 10.65
C GLY A 134 -4.13 16.36 11.61
N VAL A 135 -4.22 17.67 11.87
CA VAL A 135 -5.17 18.24 12.84
C VAL A 135 -6.39 18.79 12.12
N LEU A 136 -7.57 18.30 12.50
CA LEU A 136 -8.84 18.92 12.12
C LEU A 136 -9.21 20.00 13.17
N PRO A 137 -9.78 21.14 12.76
CA PRO A 137 -10.34 22.10 13.70
C PRO A 137 -11.38 21.41 14.58
N GLU A 138 -11.36 21.66 15.91
CA GLU A 138 -12.30 21.03 16.85
C GLU A 138 -13.74 21.21 16.37
N PRO A 139 -14.38 20.13 15.89
CA PRO A 139 -15.63 20.24 15.15
C PRO A 139 -16.85 20.08 16.07
N GLY A 140 -16.66 20.23 17.40
CA GLY A 140 -17.71 20.05 18.39
C GLY A 140 -18.32 18.63 18.39
N TRP A 141 -17.61 17.62 17.91
CA TRP A 141 -18.12 16.25 17.89
C TRP A 141 -18.29 15.71 19.31
N GLN A 142 -19.39 14.99 19.53
CA GLN A 142 -19.60 14.28 20.79
C GLN A 142 -18.56 13.17 20.95
N THR A 143 -17.86 13.17 22.08
CA THR A 143 -16.84 12.17 22.43
C THR A 143 -17.39 11.06 23.33
N ASP A 144 -18.61 11.23 23.86
CA ASP A 144 -19.31 10.17 24.59
C ASP A 144 -20.04 9.23 23.62
N TRP A 145 -19.28 8.33 23.01
CA TRP A 145 -19.81 7.32 22.09
C TRP A 145 -20.61 6.21 22.79
N LYS A 146 -20.63 6.17 24.14
CA LYS A 146 -21.49 5.24 24.88
C LYS A 146 -22.92 5.75 24.92
N ALA A 147 -23.11 7.02 25.27
CA ALA A 147 -24.44 7.63 25.29
C ALA A 147 -24.92 8.01 23.88
N HIS A 148 -24.00 8.41 22.99
CA HIS A 148 -24.31 8.89 21.65
C HIS A 148 -23.41 8.21 20.62
N PRO A 149 -23.67 6.93 20.31
CA PRO A 149 -22.86 6.20 19.34
C PRO A 149 -22.94 6.85 17.96
N PRO A 150 -21.83 6.88 17.20
CA PRO A 150 -21.84 7.40 15.84
C PRO A 150 -22.78 6.57 14.97
N ARG A 151 -23.56 7.24 14.13
CA ARG A 151 -24.44 6.60 13.15
C ARG A 151 -23.70 6.45 11.83
N GLU A 152 -23.74 5.24 11.26
CA GLU A 152 -23.29 5.04 9.88
C GLU A 152 -24.17 5.87 8.93
N VAL A 153 -23.53 6.75 8.16
CA VAL A 153 -24.23 7.58 7.15
C VAL A 153 -24.35 6.82 5.83
N TRP A 154 -23.24 6.24 5.37
CA TRP A 154 -23.18 5.38 4.20
C TRP A 154 -21.97 4.45 4.29
N ARG A 155 -22.01 3.38 3.50
CA ARG A 155 -20.93 2.43 3.33
C ARG A 155 -20.94 1.94 1.88
N ILE A 156 -19.78 1.97 1.24
CA ILE A 156 -19.59 1.52 -0.13
C ILE A 156 -18.45 0.51 -0.19
N LYS A 157 -18.44 -0.29 -1.26
CA LYS A 157 -17.27 -1.11 -1.60
C LYS A 157 -16.32 -0.27 -2.44
N VAL A 158 -15.05 -0.33 -2.10
CA VAL A 158 -13.94 0.32 -2.81
C VAL A 158 -12.97 -0.80 -3.24
N GLY A 159 -12.31 -0.62 -4.38
CA GLY A 159 -11.28 -1.51 -4.88
C GLY A 159 -10.05 -1.53 -3.98
N GLU A 160 -9.09 -2.37 -4.35
CA GLU A 160 -7.86 -2.57 -3.58
C GLU A 160 -7.00 -1.30 -3.58
N GLY A 161 -6.50 -0.87 -2.43
CA GLY A 161 -5.66 0.32 -2.35
C GLY A 161 -5.46 0.78 -0.91
N TRP A 162 -4.48 1.67 -0.73
CA TRP A 162 -4.03 2.16 0.57
C TRP A 162 -4.04 3.69 0.65
N ALA A 163 -4.49 4.36 -0.41
CA ALA A 163 -4.63 5.80 -0.43
C ALA A 163 -5.64 6.27 0.62
N GLY A 164 -5.27 7.34 1.34
CA GLY A 164 -6.23 8.10 2.13
C GLY A 164 -7.20 8.88 1.23
N PHE A 165 -8.22 9.46 1.84
CA PHE A 165 -9.13 10.38 1.16
C PHE A 165 -8.64 11.81 1.27
N ALA A 166 -8.60 12.51 0.14
CA ALA A 166 -8.61 13.97 0.11
C ALA A 166 -10.07 14.44 0.04
N VAL A 167 -10.48 15.29 0.99
CA VAL A 167 -11.85 15.81 1.06
C VAL A 167 -11.83 17.30 0.79
N ALA A 168 -12.52 17.74 -0.26
CA ALA A 168 -12.64 19.16 -0.57
C ALA A 168 -13.92 19.48 -1.34
N GLY A 169 -14.61 20.55 -0.95
CA GLY A 169 -15.80 21.05 -1.67
C GLY A 169 -16.86 19.97 -1.90
N GLY A 170 -17.19 19.20 -0.86
CA GLY A 170 -18.20 18.12 -0.90
C GLY A 170 -17.77 16.83 -1.61
N ARG A 171 -16.50 16.75 -2.04
CA ARG A 171 -15.94 15.59 -2.77
C ARG A 171 -14.97 14.85 -1.88
N ALA A 172 -15.02 13.52 -1.91
CA ALA A 172 -14.04 12.63 -1.31
C ALA A 172 -13.30 11.89 -2.43
N ILE A 173 -12.01 12.20 -2.60
CA ILE A 173 -11.18 11.66 -3.68
C ILE A 173 -10.18 10.67 -3.10
N THR A 174 -10.11 9.48 -3.69
CA THR A 174 -9.14 8.44 -3.32
C THR A 174 -8.61 7.73 -4.58
N GLN A 175 -7.68 6.80 -4.38
CA GLN A 175 -7.19 5.91 -5.41
C GLN A 175 -7.48 4.45 -5.04
N GLU A 176 -7.95 3.67 -6.00
CA GLU A 176 -8.30 2.25 -5.83
C GLU A 176 -7.90 1.45 -7.08
N GLN A 177 -7.78 0.14 -6.99
CA GLN A 177 -7.45 -0.72 -8.11
C GLN A 177 -8.54 -1.76 -8.32
N ARG A 178 -8.96 -1.92 -9.57
CA ARG A 178 -9.88 -3.01 -9.99
C ARG A 178 -9.29 -3.69 -11.21
N ASP A 179 -8.97 -4.97 -11.04
CA ASP A 179 -8.26 -5.79 -12.03
C ASP A 179 -6.99 -5.09 -12.58
N ALA A 180 -6.97 -4.69 -13.85
CA ALA A 180 -5.80 -4.11 -14.50
C ALA A 180 -5.68 -2.58 -14.35
N GLN A 181 -6.71 -1.95 -13.80
CA GLN A 181 -6.85 -0.49 -13.80
C GLN A 181 -6.64 0.08 -12.40
N GLU A 182 -5.74 1.05 -12.29
CA GLU A 182 -5.73 1.99 -11.17
C GLU A 182 -6.75 3.08 -11.47
N TYR A 183 -7.60 3.37 -10.49
CA TYR A 183 -8.61 4.40 -10.58
C TYR A 183 -8.29 5.54 -9.63
N VAL A 184 -8.57 6.76 -10.07
CA VAL A 184 -8.84 7.89 -9.19
C VAL A 184 -10.35 8.03 -9.12
N THR A 185 -10.93 7.87 -7.93
CA THR A 185 -12.38 7.92 -7.73
C THR A 185 -12.78 9.11 -6.89
N CYS A 186 -13.88 9.74 -7.28
CA CYS A 186 -14.46 10.87 -6.60
C CYS A 186 -15.88 10.52 -6.17
N TYR A 187 -16.12 10.59 -4.86
CA TYR A 187 -17.40 10.31 -4.25
C TYR A 187 -17.98 11.59 -3.65
N ASP A 188 -19.30 11.66 -3.60
CA ASP A 188 -20.04 12.62 -2.81
C ASP A 188 -19.85 12.28 -1.33
N ILE A 189 -19.26 13.19 -0.54
CA ILE A 189 -18.95 12.92 0.87
C ILE A 189 -20.21 12.69 1.73
N ALA A 190 -21.35 13.26 1.34
CA ALA A 190 -22.59 13.17 2.11
C ALA A 190 -23.34 11.86 1.87
N THR A 191 -23.20 11.28 0.67
CA THR A 191 -24.00 10.12 0.24
C THR A 191 -23.19 8.88 -0.13
N GLY A 192 -21.87 9.00 -0.35
CA GLY A 192 -21.02 7.94 -0.85
C GLY A 192 -21.24 7.63 -2.35
N ARG A 193 -22.06 8.40 -3.05
CA ARG A 193 -22.34 8.21 -4.47
C ARG A 193 -21.10 8.54 -5.30
N LEU A 194 -20.74 7.66 -6.23
CA LEU A 194 -19.68 7.94 -7.21
C LEU A 194 -20.08 9.12 -8.11
N LEU A 195 -19.26 10.16 -8.15
CA LEU A 195 -19.42 11.34 -9.00
C LEU A 195 -18.69 11.17 -10.34
N TRP A 196 -17.46 10.66 -10.30
CA TRP A 196 -16.65 10.31 -11.47
C TRP A 196 -15.52 9.34 -11.09
N ALA A 197 -14.96 8.66 -12.11
CA ALA A 197 -13.79 7.79 -11.95
C ALA A 197 -12.82 7.93 -13.15
N HIS A 198 -11.58 8.31 -12.91
CA HIS A 198 -10.52 8.26 -13.94
C HIS A 198 -9.80 6.92 -13.85
N ALA A 199 -9.44 6.33 -14.98
CA ALA A 199 -8.80 5.01 -15.05
C ALA A 199 -7.47 5.08 -15.80
N ASP A 200 -6.44 4.48 -15.23
CA ASP A 200 -5.14 4.28 -15.85
C ASP A 200 -4.80 2.78 -15.85
N THR A 201 -4.35 2.26 -16.99
CA THR A 201 -3.91 0.87 -17.11
C THR A 201 -2.50 0.73 -16.51
N ALA A 202 -2.46 0.62 -15.18
CA ALA A 202 -1.24 0.75 -14.39
C ALA A 202 -1.22 -0.20 -13.17
N ARG A 203 -1.66 -1.45 -13.34
CA ARG A 203 -1.75 -2.44 -12.25
C ARG A 203 -0.46 -2.52 -11.43
N PHE A 204 -0.61 -2.40 -10.11
CA PHE A 204 0.43 -2.61 -9.12
C PHE A 204 0.04 -3.70 -8.10
N ASP A 205 1.00 -4.54 -7.76
CA ASP A 205 0.85 -5.70 -6.88
C ASP A 205 2.22 -6.07 -6.31
N GLU A 206 2.34 -6.13 -4.98
CA GLU A 206 3.56 -6.57 -4.30
C GLU A 206 3.24 -7.42 -3.07
N ALA A 207 4.22 -8.23 -2.66
CA ALA A 207 3.98 -9.35 -1.76
C ALA A 207 3.66 -8.94 -0.31
N MET A 208 4.16 -7.82 0.20
CA MET A 208 4.05 -7.47 1.61
C MET A 208 2.87 -6.54 1.90
N GLY A 209 2.77 -5.42 1.18
CA GLY A 209 1.70 -4.43 1.29
C GLY A 209 0.62 -4.55 0.21
N GLY A 210 0.64 -5.59 -0.63
CA GLY A 210 -0.51 -5.96 -1.45
C GLY A 210 -0.80 -5.05 -2.65
N ILE A 211 -2.08 -5.03 -3.04
CA ILE A 211 -2.55 -4.58 -4.34
C ILE A 211 -2.91 -3.09 -4.32
N GLY A 212 -2.58 -2.38 -5.41
CA GLY A 212 -3.16 -1.07 -5.73
C GLY A 212 -2.36 0.16 -5.29
N PRO A 213 -2.90 1.36 -5.54
CA PRO A 213 -2.23 2.64 -5.28
C PRO A 213 -2.20 3.00 -3.79
N ARG A 214 -1.17 3.77 -3.37
CA ARG A 214 -0.92 4.13 -1.96
C ARG A 214 -0.93 5.63 -1.68
N SER A 215 -0.77 6.45 -2.72
CA SER A 215 -0.61 7.89 -2.55
C SER A 215 -1.95 8.58 -2.31
N THR A 216 -2.02 9.41 -1.27
CA THR A 216 -3.20 10.24 -1.02
C THR A 216 -3.24 11.38 -2.05
N PRO A 217 -4.36 11.62 -2.75
CA PRO A 217 -4.51 12.74 -3.67
C PRO A 217 -4.27 14.11 -3.02
N THR A 218 -3.90 15.10 -3.83
CA THR A 218 -3.79 16.51 -3.41
C THR A 218 -4.69 17.38 -4.28
N VAL A 219 -5.67 18.02 -3.65
CA VAL A 219 -6.67 18.87 -4.31
C VAL A 219 -6.28 20.33 -4.22
N ASP A 220 -6.38 21.04 -5.34
CA ASP A 220 -6.42 22.49 -5.36
C ASP A 220 -7.81 22.96 -5.84
N VAL A 221 -8.61 23.39 -4.86
CA VAL A 221 -9.97 23.88 -5.11
C VAL A 221 -9.96 25.18 -5.92
N ALA A 222 -8.97 26.06 -5.69
CA ALA A 222 -8.90 27.35 -6.36
C ALA A 222 -8.65 27.21 -7.88
N GLN A 223 -7.90 26.18 -8.29
CA GLN A 223 -7.63 25.88 -9.70
C GLN A 223 -8.55 24.78 -10.28
N ASN A 224 -9.46 24.23 -9.47
CA ASN A 224 -10.34 23.12 -9.83
C ASN A 224 -9.57 21.89 -10.35
N VAL A 225 -8.50 21.51 -9.67
CA VAL A 225 -7.65 20.36 -10.06
C VAL A 225 -7.37 19.42 -8.90
N VAL A 226 -7.08 18.17 -9.23
CA VAL A 226 -6.53 17.18 -8.31
C VAL A 226 -5.28 16.56 -8.91
N PHE A 227 -4.25 16.45 -8.09
CA PHE A 227 -2.99 15.79 -8.40
C PHE A 227 -2.95 14.42 -7.74
N THR A 228 -2.59 13.39 -8.50
CA THR A 228 -2.53 12.00 -8.01
C THR A 228 -1.26 11.31 -8.46
N MET A 229 -0.78 10.37 -7.65
CA MET A 229 0.38 9.54 -7.98
C MET A 229 -0.04 8.07 -7.98
N GLY A 230 -0.06 7.44 -9.16
CA GLY A 230 -0.22 5.99 -9.26
C GLY A 230 0.96 5.25 -8.65
N ALA A 231 0.77 3.98 -8.23
CA ALA A 231 1.86 3.24 -7.56
C ALA A 231 3.08 3.03 -8.47
N THR A 232 2.87 3.09 -9.79
CA THR A 232 3.90 2.95 -10.83
C THR A 232 4.60 4.26 -11.22
N GLY A 233 4.27 5.39 -10.59
CA GLY A 233 4.90 6.69 -10.86
C GLY A 233 4.18 7.58 -11.90
N LEU A 234 2.96 7.20 -12.28
CA LEU A 234 2.11 8.05 -13.11
C LEU A 234 1.55 9.23 -12.30
N LEU A 235 2.06 10.42 -12.56
CA LEU A 235 1.58 11.67 -11.98
C LEU A 235 0.52 12.28 -12.91
N ASN A 236 -0.71 12.37 -12.42
CA ASN A 236 -1.80 13.00 -13.15
C ASN A 236 -2.18 14.35 -12.55
N CYS A 237 -2.57 15.28 -13.40
CA CYS A 237 -3.39 16.43 -13.06
C CYS A 237 -4.75 16.23 -13.72
N LEU A 238 -5.79 16.07 -12.90
CA LEU A 238 -7.17 15.88 -13.35
C LEU A 238 -8.00 17.11 -13.02
N ASP A 239 -8.99 17.38 -13.84
CA ASP A 239 -10.06 18.32 -13.51
C ASP A 239 -10.88 17.78 -12.32
N LEU A 240 -10.97 18.57 -11.25
CA LEU A 240 -11.62 18.15 -9.99
C LEU A 240 -13.11 17.83 -10.17
N SER A 241 -13.78 18.54 -11.08
CA SER A 241 -15.22 18.36 -11.30
C SER A 241 -15.53 17.14 -12.13
N THR A 242 -14.68 16.80 -13.09
CA THR A 242 -15.01 15.78 -14.12
C THR A 242 -14.11 14.55 -14.13
N GLY A 243 -12.97 14.59 -13.44
CA GLY A 243 -11.94 13.55 -13.50
C GLY A 243 -11.17 13.51 -14.82
N LYS A 244 -11.41 14.46 -15.75
CA LYS A 244 -10.72 14.48 -17.04
C LYS A 244 -9.26 14.85 -16.86
N VAL A 245 -8.38 14.12 -17.54
CA VAL A 245 -6.95 14.42 -17.57
C VAL A 245 -6.70 15.80 -18.20
N ARG A 246 -5.99 16.66 -17.48
CA ARG A 246 -5.41 17.90 -18.02
C ARG A 246 -4.00 17.64 -18.53
N TRP A 247 -3.21 16.89 -17.78
CA TRP A 247 -1.91 16.37 -18.21
C TRP A 247 -1.49 15.17 -17.36
N SER A 248 -0.59 14.35 -17.91
CA SER A 248 0.01 13.19 -17.21
C SER A 248 1.52 13.15 -17.46
N LYS A 249 2.28 12.69 -16.46
CA LYS A 249 3.74 12.57 -16.48
C LYS A 249 4.19 11.26 -15.85
N GLN A 250 5.29 10.71 -16.33
CA GLN A 250 5.87 9.49 -15.79
C GLN A 250 7.08 9.85 -14.97
N VAL A 251 6.90 10.00 -13.65
CA VAL A 251 7.88 10.60 -12.74
C VAL A 251 9.21 9.85 -12.75
N LEU A 252 9.19 8.52 -12.84
CA LEU A 252 10.42 7.72 -12.90
C LEU A 252 11.22 8.06 -14.16
N LYS A 253 10.55 8.10 -15.32
CA LYS A 253 11.19 8.46 -16.58
C LYS A 253 11.69 9.90 -16.56
N ASP A 254 10.86 10.81 -16.04
CA ASP A 254 11.16 12.25 -16.00
C ASP A 254 12.29 12.56 -15.01
N SER A 255 12.48 11.76 -13.95
CA SER A 255 13.61 11.88 -13.02
C SER A 255 14.89 11.20 -13.51
N GLY A 256 14.81 10.40 -14.57
CA GLY A 256 15.91 9.57 -15.05
C GLY A 256 16.10 8.27 -14.26
N ALA A 257 15.14 7.91 -13.39
CA ALA A 257 15.18 6.65 -12.67
C ALA A 257 14.76 5.49 -13.59
N THR A 258 15.41 4.35 -13.43
CA THR A 258 15.07 3.11 -14.15
C THR A 258 14.28 2.14 -13.29
N LYS A 259 14.30 2.34 -11.97
CA LYS A 259 13.63 1.47 -11.00
C LYS A 259 12.52 2.21 -10.25
N SER A 260 11.33 1.61 -10.26
CA SER A 260 10.30 1.93 -9.27
C SER A 260 10.72 1.34 -7.92
N PRO A 261 10.43 2.03 -6.80
CA PRO A 261 10.60 1.43 -5.48
C PRO A 261 9.79 0.14 -5.37
N GLU A 262 10.35 -0.82 -4.63
CA GLU A 262 9.80 -2.16 -4.44
C GLU A 262 8.36 -2.14 -3.91
N TRP A 263 8.07 -1.25 -2.96
CA TRP A 263 6.75 -1.05 -2.35
C TRP A 263 5.84 -0.05 -3.10
N GLY A 264 6.23 0.39 -4.29
CA GLY A 264 5.46 1.34 -5.10
C GLY A 264 5.54 2.79 -4.59
N LYS A 265 4.91 3.72 -5.30
CA LYS A 265 4.83 5.13 -4.89
C LYS A 265 3.71 5.35 -3.86
N SER A 266 4.05 5.92 -2.70
CA SER A 266 3.13 6.34 -1.64
C SER A 266 3.20 7.82 -1.27
N SER A 267 4.26 8.53 -1.68
CA SER A 267 4.41 9.96 -1.43
C SER A 267 3.31 10.77 -2.13
N ALA A 268 2.54 11.53 -1.34
CA ALA A 268 1.50 12.43 -1.84
C ALA A 268 2.12 13.60 -2.63
N PRO A 269 1.61 13.95 -3.84
CA PRO A 269 2.08 15.12 -4.58
C PRO A 269 1.93 16.39 -3.74
N LEU A 270 3.00 17.17 -3.58
CA LEU A 270 3.00 18.36 -2.71
C LEU A 270 2.99 19.65 -3.52
N ILE A 271 1.97 20.47 -3.34
CA ILE A 271 1.92 21.81 -3.95
C ILE A 271 2.88 22.75 -3.20
N VAL A 272 3.81 23.36 -3.94
CA VAL A 272 4.71 24.42 -3.45
C VAL A 272 4.77 25.52 -4.50
N GLY A 273 4.10 26.64 -4.21
CA GLY A 273 3.93 27.73 -5.17
C GLY A 273 3.29 27.23 -6.48
N ASP A 274 3.99 27.45 -7.58
CA ASP A 274 3.58 27.05 -8.93
C ASP A 274 4.02 25.63 -9.34
N SER A 275 4.64 24.89 -8.41
CA SER A 275 5.14 23.54 -8.65
C SER A 275 4.38 22.48 -7.85
N ILE A 276 4.34 21.27 -8.42
CA ILE A 276 4.00 20.04 -7.72
C ILE A 276 5.29 19.23 -7.52
N LEU A 277 5.61 18.94 -6.26
CA LEU A 277 6.80 18.20 -5.87
C LEU A 277 6.44 16.73 -5.68
N CYS A 278 7.29 15.85 -6.19
CA CYS A 278 7.14 14.41 -6.07
C CYS A 278 8.49 13.76 -5.73
N ARG A 279 8.45 12.70 -4.92
CA ARG A 279 9.59 11.77 -4.79
C ARG A 279 9.65 10.89 -6.03
N ALA A 280 10.84 10.71 -6.58
CA ALA A 280 11.04 9.88 -7.77
C ALA A 280 11.60 8.50 -7.42
N GLY A 281 12.43 7.89 -8.28
CA GLY A 281 12.89 6.50 -8.13
C GLY A 281 14.23 6.32 -7.40
N ASP A 282 14.70 5.07 -7.37
CA ASP A 282 15.82 4.64 -6.54
C ASP A 282 17.20 5.05 -7.07
N ASP A 283 17.31 5.27 -8.38
CA ASP A 283 18.56 5.43 -9.12
C ASP A 283 18.59 6.64 -10.06
N GLY A 284 17.73 7.63 -9.79
CA GLY A 284 17.69 8.92 -10.48
C GLY A 284 17.59 10.08 -9.49
N ALA A 285 17.13 11.24 -9.95
CA ALA A 285 16.93 12.38 -9.05
C ALA A 285 15.90 12.05 -7.96
N SER A 286 16.24 12.23 -6.68
CA SER A 286 15.36 11.88 -5.55
C SER A 286 14.04 12.66 -5.54
N LEU A 287 14.10 13.92 -5.97
CA LEU A 287 12.99 14.86 -6.03
C LEU A 287 12.86 15.43 -7.44
N ILE A 288 11.62 15.56 -7.87
CA ILE A 288 11.24 16.27 -9.08
C ILE A 288 10.18 17.32 -8.76
N ALA A 289 10.31 18.49 -9.38
CA ALA A 289 9.26 19.48 -9.41
C ALA A 289 8.73 19.64 -10.84
N CYS A 290 7.42 19.59 -10.97
CA CYS A 290 6.72 19.84 -12.22
C CYS A 290 5.87 21.11 -12.08
N ARG A 291 5.81 21.94 -13.11
CA ARG A 291 4.88 23.08 -13.15
C ARG A 291 3.45 22.57 -13.10
N ARG A 292 2.62 23.17 -12.26
CA ARG A 292 1.23 22.73 -12.04
C ARG A 292 0.34 22.82 -13.27
N SER A 293 0.59 23.79 -14.15
CA SER A 293 -0.26 24.07 -15.32
C SER A 293 -0.14 23.04 -16.44
N ASP A 294 1.06 22.50 -16.68
CA ASP A 294 1.37 21.66 -17.86
C ASP A 294 2.23 20.42 -17.55
N GLY A 295 2.64 20.25 -16.29
CA GLY A 295 3.50 19.16 -15.84
C GLY A 295 4.94 19.27 -16.32
N GLN A 296 5.38 20.40 -16.90
CA GLN A 296 6.77 20.56 -17.34
C GLN A 296 7.71 20.49 -16.13
N VAL A 297 8.74 19.66 -16.21
CA VAL A 297 9.77 19.57 -15.16
C VAL A 297 10.50 20.91 -15.06
N THR A 298 10.47 21.53 -13.88
CA THR A 298 11.12 22.81 -13.61
C THR A 298 12.51 22.61 -13.02
N TRP A 299 12.67 21.62 -12.14
CA TRP A 299 13.97 21.22 -11.58
C TRP A 299 13.95 19.78 -11.08
N LYS A 300 15.15 19.25 -10.82
CA LYS A 300 15.41 17.93 -10.22
C LYS A 300 16.50 18.09 -9.15
N ALA A 301 16.42 17.34 -8.07
CA ALA A 301 17.41 17.43 -6.98
C ALA A 301 17.59 16.11 -6.23
N GLY A 302 18.77 15.94 -5.65
CA GLY A 302 19.15 14.81 -4.80
C GLY A 302 19.61 13.58 -5.59
N GLU A 303 20.50 12.81 -4.97
CA GLU A 303 20.99 11.50 -5.45
C GLU A 303 20.73 10.40 -4.41
N ASP A 304 20.17 10.77 -3.26
CA ASP A 304 19.73 9.81 -2.25
C ASP A 304 18.57 9.00 -2.84
N GLY A 305 18.60 7.68 -2.71
CA GLY A 305 17.58 6.82 -3.33
C GLY A 305 16.12 7.26 -3.06
N GLY A 306 15.23 6.78 -3.93
CA GLY A 306 13.79 6.91 -3.83
C GLY A 306 13.28 6.66 -2.40
N SER A 307 12.31 7.49 -2.01
CA SER A 307 11.47 7.22 -0.83
C SER A 307 10.07 6.93 -1.32
N TYR A 308 9.35 6.12 -0.56
CA TYR A 308 8.04 5.60 -0.93
C TYR A 308 7.00 6.73 -0.99
#